data_AF-A0A0Q1AFS6-F1
#
_entry.id   AF-A0A0Q1AFS6-F1
#
_cell.length_a   1.000
_cell.length_b   1.000
_cell.length_c   1.000
_cell.angle_alpha   90.00
_cell.angle_beta   90.00
_cell.angle_gamma   90.00
#
_symmetry.space_group_name_H-M   'P 1'
#
loop_
_entity.id
_entity.type
_entity.pdbx_description
1 polymer ?
#
loop_
_entity_poly.entity_id
_entity_poly.type
_entity_poly.pdbx_seq_one_letter_code
_entity_poly.pdbx_strand_id
1 'polypeptide(L)'
;MALKNCNECGQQVSTKATSCPHCGAILKRKTSTFTWIVAIIFIFFLFGLFASYYDRESNPNKSRLKNIIDNYFADKSRDEVSSSSTLSANYYTFNGYSLNDRERTVLKAMFVMDFDSLLNGHNANLSSIWQRHLNVISVTSDELQCDYENNEVAGDQKYRGKTLLVTGIIMSINRGIGENHYVCLNGGRNMFIQPHAHMYEGHENYLANLQKGQAITLVCKGDGMLMGSAVLSGCAPTRNLAEALIDINIATGKITDQFSKGHVTLQMFVASSLVIASSLQNSSSCYETDFGKDVNKYNKCTAEINKILIDKEKMNKSSFKLATDKLKLDFKKYE
;
A
#
# COMPACT_ATOMS: atom_id res chain seq x y z
N MET A 1 43.15 -25.92 -43.33
CA MET A 1 42.26 -25.15 -42.44
C MET A 1 40.83 -25.51 -42.80
N ALA A 2 39.93 -25.72 -41.83
CA ALA A 2 38.53 -26.05 -42.15
C ALA A 2 37.84 -24.82 -42.78
N LEU A 3 37.27 -25.00 -43.97
CA LEU A 3 36.54 -23.99 -44.73
C LEU A 3 35.03 -24.27 -44.63
N LYS A 4 34.23 -23.20 -44.61
CA LYS A 4 32.77 -23.27 -44.70
C LYS A 4 32.30 -22.27 -45.76
N ASN A 5 31.15 -22.51 -46.36
CA ASN A 5 30.56 -21.53 -47.27
C ASN A 5 29.96 -20.38 -46.46
N CYS A 6 30.14 -19.16 -46.95
CA CYS A 6 29.42 -18.01 -46.44
C CYS A 6 27.93 -18.15 -46.81
N ASN A 7 27.05 -18.03 -45.82
CA ASN A 7 25.60 -18.18 -46.05
C ASN A 7 25.00 -17.07 -46.93
N GLU A 8 25.69 -15.94 -47.10
CA GLU A 8 25.20 -14.82 -47.92
C GLU A 8 25.74 -14.88 -49.35
N CYS A 9 27.07 -14.95 -49.53
CA CYS A 9 27.67 -14.90 -50.87
C CYS A 9 28.11 -16.25 -51.43
N GLY A 10 27.96 -17.35 -50.68
CA GLY A 10 28.30 -18.71 -51.12
C GLY A 10 29.80 -19.03 -51.21
N GLN A 11 30.68 -18.03 -51.11
CA GLN A 11 32.13 -18.20 -51.21
C GLN A 11 32.71 -18.96 -50.00
N GLN A 12 33.79 -19.71 -50.24
CA GLN A 12 34.48 -20.45 -49.19
C GLN A 12 35.27 -19.51 -48.27
N VAL A 13 35.01 -19.60 -46.98
CA VAL A 13 35.64 -18.78 -45.94
C VAL A 13 36.16 -19.63 -44.80
N SER A 14 37.24 -19.19 -44.17
CA SER A 14 37.81 -19.86 -43.00
C SER A 14 36.79 -19.95 -41.87
N THR A 15 36.67 -21.12 -41.25
CA THR A 15 35.83 -21.34 -40.06
C THR A 15 36.23 -20.47 -38.86
N LYS A 16 37.44 -19.89 -38.86
CA LYS A 16 37.93 -18.97 -37.83
C LYS A 16 37.66 -17.49 -38.12
N ALA A 17 37.28 -17.13 -39.34
CA ALA A 17 37.04 -15.74 -39.74
C ALA A 17 35.82 -15.16 -38.99
N THR A 18 35.95 -13.94 -38.47
CA THR A 18 34.89 -13.17 -37.80
C THR A 18 33.92 -12.53 -38.78
N SER A 19 34.40 -12.18 -39.98
CA SER A 19 33.61 -11.64 -41.09
C SER A 19 34.06 -12.24 -42.43
N CYS A 20 33.16 -12.24 -43.41
CA CYS A 20 33.45 -12.70 -44.77
C CYS A 20 34.26 -11.63 -45.52
N PRO A 21 35.46 -11.94 -46.06
CA PRO A 21 36.28 -10.97 -46.79
C PRO A 21 35.71 -10.61 -48.17
N HIS A 22 34.78 -11.40 -48.71
CA HIS A 22 34.20 -11.16 -50.03
C HIS A 22 32.93 -10.30 -50.02
N CYS A 23 32.14 -10.34 -48.94
CA CYS A 23 30.87 -9.61 -48.85
C CYS A 23 30.67 -8.83 -47.54
N GLY A 24 31.59 -8.95 -46.58
CA GLY A 24 31.51 -8.24 -45.29
C GLY A 24 30.59 -8.90 -44.24
N ALA A 25 29.85 -9.95 -44.60
CA ALA A 25 28.89 -10.61 -43.69
C ALA A 25 29.56 -11.10 -42.39
N ILE A 26 28.96 -10.79 -41.23
CA ILE A 26 29.47 -11.21 -39.92
C ILE A 26 29.16 -12.69 -39.70
N LEU A 27 30.20 -13.51 -39.55
CA LEU A 27 30.07 -14.95 -39.42
C LEU A 27 29.87 -15.31 -37.93
N LYS A 28 28.61 -15.52 -37.52
CA LYS A 28 28.28 -15.97 -36.15
C LYS A 28 28.98 -17.31 -35.85
N ARG A 29 29.72 -17.36 -34.73
CA ARG A 29 30.38 -18.59 -34.26
C ARG A 29 29.35 -19.45 -33.52
N LYS A 30 29.30 -20.74 -33.83
CA LYS A 30 28.58 -21.70 -33.00
C LYS A 30 29.44 -21.94 -31.76
N THR A 31 29.04 -21.41 -30.62
CA THR A 31 29.64 -21.81 -29.35
C THR A 31 29.25 -23.27 -29.08
N SER A 32 30.21 -24.05 -28.58
CA SER A 32 29.98 -25.46 -28.28
C SER A 32 28.86 -25.59 -27.25
N THR A 33 27.95 -26.54 -27.43
CA THR A 33 26.88 -26.85 -26.46
C THR A 33 27.44 -27.11 -25.07
N PHE A 34 28.66 -27.66 -24.99
CA PHE A 34 29.41 -27.85 -23.76
C PHE A 34 29.73 -26.53 -23.04
N THR A 35 30.02 -25.45 -23.78
CA THR A 35 30.28 -24.11 -23.20
C THR A 35 29.03 -23.52 -22.55
N TRP A 36 27.84 -23.79 -23.11
CA TRP A 36 26.56 -23.39 -22.52
C TRP A 36 26.23 -24.20 -21.26
N ILE A 37 26.49 -25.52 -21.26
CA ILE A 37 26.28 -26.38 -20.10
C ILE A 37 27.17 -25.95 -18.92
N VAL A 38 28.45 -25.68 -19.18
CA VAL A 38 29.38 -25.19 -18.14
C VAL A 38 28.95 -23.83 -17.58
N ALA A 39 28.49 -22.90 -18.44
CA ALA A 39 28.00 -21.60 -18.00
C ALA A 39 26.75 -21.72 -17.11
N ILE A 40 25.81 -22.60 -17.46
CA ILE A 40 24.59 -22.85 -16.66
C ILE A 40 24.97 -23.48 -15.31
N ILE A 41 25.88 -24.45 -15.28
CA ILE A 41 26.36 -25.05 -14.02
C ILE A 41 27.04 -24.01 -13.14
N PHE A 42 27.84 -23.11 -13.72
CA PHE A 42 28.49 -22.03 -12.97
C PHE A 42 27.48 -21.02 -12.42
N ILE A 43 26.43 -20.69 -13.18
CA ILE A 43 25.32 -19.85 -12.71
C ILE A 43 24.55 -20.53 -11.59
N PHE A 44 24.27 -21.84 -11.68
CA PHE A 44 23.61 -22.59 -10.62
C PHE A 44 24.49 -22.74 -9.37
N PHE A 45 25.81 -22.89 -9.53
CA PHE A 45 26.76 -22.94 -8.42
C PHE A 45 26.88 -21.57 -7.74
N LEU A 46 26.91 -20.48 -8.51
CA LEU A 46 26.82 -19.12 -7.98
C LEU A 46 25.47 -18.86 -7.30
N PHE A 47 24.35 -19.30 -7.87
CA PHE A 47 23.02 -19.19 -7.25
C PHE A 47 22.90 -20.03 -5.98
N GLY A 48 23.51 -21.22 -5.93
CA GLY A 48 23.56 -22.07 -4.73
C GLY A 48 24.40 -21.46 -3.60
N LEU A 49 25.52 -20.81 -3.95
CA LEU A 49 26.33 -20.04 -3.01
C LEU A 49 25.64 -18.73 -2.57
N PHE A 50 24.92 -18.05 -3.48
CA PHE A 50 24.17 -16.82 -3.17
C PHE A 50 22.88 -17.09 -2.38
N ALA A 51 22.19 -18.22 -2.61
CA ALA A 51 21.01 -18.61 -1.84
C ALA A 51 21.34 -18.84 -0.36
N SER A 52 22.58 -19.25 -0.06
CA SER A 52 23.07 -19.36 1.33
C SER A 52 23.43 -17.99 1.95
N TYR A 53 23.51 -16.92 1.15
CA TYR A 53 23.81 -15.55 1.59
C TYR A 53 22.55 -14.66 1.65
N TYR A 54 21.48 -15.01 0.93
CA TYR A 54 20.25 -14.19 0.87
C TYR A 54 19.27 -14.38 2.04
N ASP A 55 19.47 -15.38 2.91
CA ASP A 55 18.66 -15.52 4.13
C ASP A 55 19.47 -15.19 5.39
N ARG A 56 19.76 -13.89 5.60
CA ARG A 56 19.91 -13.35 6.95
C ARG A 56 19.76 -11.84 7.05
N GLU A 57 18.58 -11.33 6.72
CA GLU A 57 18.05 -10.15 7.41
C GLU A 57 16.63 -10.42 7.89
N SER A 58 16.52 -11.24 8.94
CA SER A 58 15.30 -11.33 9.74
C SER A 58 15.15 -10.02 10.51
N ASN A 59 14.67 -8.97 9.85
CA ASN A 59 14.26 -7.74 10.53
C ASN A 59 13.01 -8.07 11.37
N PRO A 60 13.10 -8.07 12.73
CA PRO A 60 12.00 -8.46 13.60
C PRO A 60 10.77 -7.53 13.47
N ASN A 61 10.93 -6.34 12.87
CA ASN A 61 9.83 -5.42 12.59
C ASN A 61 9.04 -5.75 11.32
N LYS A 62 9.63 -6.45 10.34
CA LYS A 62 8.95 -6.84 9.09
C LYS A 62 8.03 -8.04 9.33
N SER A 63 8.47 -9.01 10.14
CA SER A 63 7.63 -10.13 10.60
C SER A 63 6.54 -9.66 11.56
N ARG A 64 6.81 -8.70 12.47
CA ARG A 64 5.77 -8.07 13.30
C ARG A 64 4.73 -7.32 12.47
N LEU A 65 5.12 -6.53 11.48
CA LEU A 65 4.16 -5.80 10.64
C LEU A 65 3.27 -6.76 9.83
N LYS A 66 3.86 -7.81 9.25
CA LYS A 66 3.12 -8.86 8.57
C LYS A 66 2.14 -9.55 9.52
N ASN A 67 2.59 -9.93 10.71
CA ASN A 67 1.74 -10.57 11.72
C ASN A 67 0.63 -9.64 12.25
N ILE A 68 0.86 -8.32 12.37
CA ILE A 68 -0.19 -7.38 12.80
C ILE A 68 -1.22 -7.18 11.69
N ILE A 69 -0.79 -7.05 10.43
CA ILE A 69 -1.69 -6.96 9.28
C ILE A 69 -2.50 -8.25 9.17
N ASP A 70 -1.85 -9.41 9.24
CA ASP A 70 -2.50 -10.73 9.20
C ASP A 70 -3.44 -10.95 10.41
N ASN A 71 -3.07 -10.49 11.62
CA ASN A 71 -3.93 -10.57 12.81
C ASN A 71 -5.09 -9.57 12.77
N TYR A 72 -4.89 -8.38 12.21
CA TYR A 72 -5.98 -7.41 11.98
C TYR A 72 -7.01 -7.97 11.01
N PHE A 73 -6.57 -8.72 9.99
CA PHE A 73 -7.44 -9.49 9.09
C PHE A 73 -7.95 -10.81 9.69
N ALA A 74 -7.51 -11.24 10.88
CA ALA A 74 -7.90 -12.52 11.48
C ALA A 74 -8.75 -12.39 12.76
N ASP A 75 -8.67 -11.27 13.48
CA ASP A 75 -9.25 -11.14 14.82
C ASP A 75 -10.29 -10.02 14.89
N LYS A 76 -11.55 -10.36 14.59
CA LYS A 76 -12.71 -9.62 15.11
C LYS A 76 -13.94 -10.49 15.42
N SER A 77 -13.74 -11.79 15.66
CA SER A 77 -14.79 -12.69 16.17
C SER A 77 -14.87 -12.75 17.70
N ARG A 78 -14.38 -11.73 18.41
CA ARG A 78 -14.72 -11.50 19.82
C ARG A 78 -15.16 -10.07 20.04
N ASP A 79 -16.40 -9.92 20.50
CA ASP A 79 -16.95 -8.76 21.19
C ASP A 79 -16.21 -8.41 22.51
N GLU A 80 -14.91 -8.69 22.58
CA GLU A 80 -13.99 -8.33 23.66
C GLU A 80 -12.63 -7.87 23.08
N VAL A 81 -12.64 -6.91 22.16
CA VAL A 81 -11.72 -5.77 22.32
C VAL A 81 -12.56 -4.58 22.76
N SER A 82 -13.25 -4.79 23.89
CA SER A 82 -13.55 -3.70 24.80
C SER A 82 -12.19 -3.10 25.20
N SER A 83 -12.09 -1.78 25.17
CA SER A 83 -10.93 -1.01 25.66
C SER A 83 -9.63 -1.01 24.83
N SER A 84 -9.66 -0.43 23.63
CA SER A 84 -8.56 0.47 23.21
C SER A 84 -8.76 1.89 23.78
N SER A 85 -9.34 2.00 24.98
CA SER A 85 -9.18 3.19 25.84
C SER A 85 -7.81 3.20 26.52
N THR A 86 -6.95 2.19 26.27
CA THR A 86 -5.64 2.00 26.91
C THR A 86 -4.50 1.63 25.94
N LEU A 87 -4.65 1.82 24.62
CA LEU A 87 -3.48 2.11 23.76
C LEU A 87 -3.05 3.54 24.09
N SER A 88 -2.40 3.61 25.24
CA SER A 88 -2.39 4.74 26.17
C SER A 88 -1.86 6.03 25.57
N ALA A 89 -2.33 7.16 26.10
CA ALA A 89 -1.93 8.52 25.76
C ALA A 89 -0.40 8.71 25.57
N ASN A 90 0.43 7.82 26.15
CA ASN A 90 1.88 7.81 26.05
C ASN A 90 2.44 7.71 24.63
N TYR A 91 1.75 7.06 23.67
CA TYR A 91 2.31 6.88 22.32
C TYR A 91 2.23 8.13 21.44
N TYR A 92 1.27 9.02 21.69
CA TYR A 92 1.17 10.30 20.98
C TYR A 92 1.92 11.39 21.73
N THR A 93 3.20 11.12 21.97
CA THR A 93 4.10 12.06 22.63
C THR A 93 5.11 12.56 21.61
N PHE A 94 5.14 13.88 21.41
CA PHE A 94 6.01 14.55 20.45
C PHE A 94 6.89 15.55 21.20
N ASN A 95 8.20 15.32 21.20
CA ASN A 95 9.18 16.13 21.97
C ASN A 95 8.82 16.32 23.45
N GLY A 96 8.19 15.30 24.05
CA GLY A 96 7.75 15.30 25.45
C GLY A 96 6.38 15.95 25.69
N TYR A 97 5.69 16.45 24.66
CA TYR A 97 4.30 16.89 24.74
C TYR A 97 3.37 15.73 24.39
N SER A 98 2.58 15.28 25.35
CA SER A 98 1.56 14.24 25.14
C SER A 98 0.24 14.87 24.73
N LEU A 99 -0.28 14.44 23.58
CA LEU A 99 -1.54 14.96 23.05
C LEU A 99 -2.72 14.57 23.95
N ASN A 100 -3.62 15.53 24.17
CA ASN A 100 -4.92 15.23 24.78
C ASN A 100 -5.82 14.49 23.78
N ASP A 101 -6.98 14.02 24.24
CA ASP A 101 -7.84 13.18 23.41
C ASP A 101 -8.40 13.91 22.19
N ARG A 102 -8.68 15.21 22.28
CA ARG A 102 -9.13 16.00 21.13
C ARG A 102 -8.05 16.14 20.07
N GLU A 103 -6.83 16.49 20.50
CA GLU A 103 -5.66 16.64 19.63
C GLU A 103 -5.32 15.31 18.95
N ARG A 104 -5.31 14.21 19.72
CA ARG A 104 -5.08 12.85 19.21
C ARG A 104 -6.10 12.46 18.16
N THR A 105 -7.37 12.76 18.43
CA THR A 105 -8.49 12.42 17.58
C THR A 105 -8.40 13.15 16.24
N VAL A 106 -8.14 14.46 16.27
CA VAL A 106 -7.93 15.25 15.05
C VAL A 106 -6.69 14.78 14.29
N LEU A 107 -5.58 14.49 14.99
CA LEU A 107 -4.37 14.00 14.34
C LEU A 107 -4.60 12.65 13.63
N LYS A 108 -5.31 11.71 14.27
CA LYS A 108 -5.71 10.44 13.66
C LYS A 108 -6.55 10.69 12.40
N ALA A 109 -7.57 11.55 12.49
CA ALA A 109 -8.41 11.91 11.35
C ALA A 109 -7.58 12.43 10.17
N MET A 110 -6.69 13.38 10.43
CA MET A 110 -5.83 13.96 9.41
C MET A 110 -4.90 12.90 8.80
N PHE A 111 -4.30 12.01 9.59
CA PHE A 111 -3.47 10.93 9.04
C PHE A 111 -4.28 9.99 8.15
N VAL A 112 -5.51 9.61 8.54
CA VAL A 112 -6.39 8.79 7.69
C VAL A 112 -6.73 9.53 6.40
N MET A 113 -6.99 10.84 6.44
CA MET A 113 -7.25 11.66 5.25
C MET A 113 -6.05 11.70 4.30
N ASP A 114 -4.85 11.93 4.83
CA ASP A 114 -3.62 12.00 4.03
C ASP A 114 -3.26 10.62 3.43
N PHE A 115 -3.46 9.57 4.21
CA PHE A 115 -3.26 8.20 3.76
C PHE A 115 -4.29 7.77 2.71
N ASP A 116 -5.56 8.12 2.88
CA ASP A 116 -6.61 7.87 1.88
C ASP A 116 -6.33 8.65 0.57
N SER A 117 -5.83 9.88 0.68
CA SER A 117 -5.34 10.64 -0.49
C SER A 117 -4.25 9.86 -1.23
N LEU A 118 -3.27 9.30 -0.50
CA LEU A 118 -2.21 8.48 -1.10
C LEU A 118 -2.76 7.25 -1.81
N LEU A 119 -3.67 6.51 -1.17
CA LEU A 119 -4.21 5.27 -1.72
C LEU A 119 -5.08 5.50 -2.96
N ASN A 120 -5.71 6.66 -3.06
CA ASN A 120 -6.51 7.04 -4.23
C ASN A 120 -5.68 7.74 -5.32
N GLY A 121 -4.34 7.75 -5.21
CA GLY A 121 -3.45 8.35 -6.21
C GLY A 121 -3.48 9.88 -6.25
N HIS A 122 -4.04 10.51 -5.21
CA HIS A 122 -4.02 11.95 -5.03
C HIS A 122 -2.73 12.40 -4.30
N ASN A 123 -2.53 13.72 -4.19
CA ASN A 123 -1.38 14.28 -3.48
C ASN A 123 -1.53 14.04 -1.97
N ALA A 124 -0.60 13.27 -1.40
CA ALA A 124 -0.47 13.07 0.04
C ALA A 124 0.80 13.76 0.57
N ASN A 125 0.65 14.57 1.61
CA ASN A 125 1.72 15.34 2.22
C ASN A 125 2.73 14.45 2.92
N LEU A 126 2.30 13.31 3.47
CA LEU A 126 3.15 12.36 4.19
C LEU A 126 3.41 11.10 3.35
N SER A 127 3.28 11.18 2.02
CA SER A 127 3.54 10.07 1.08
C SER A 127 4.88 9.36 1.36
N SER A 128 5.96 10.09 1.64
CA SER A 128 7.28 9.54 1.97
C SER A 128 7.30 8.72 3.27
N ILE A 129 6.44 9.05 4.23
CA ILE A 129 6.29 8.34 5.51
C ILE A 129 5.46 7.07 5.30
N TRP A 130 4.36 7.18 4.55
CA TRP A 130 3.44 6.08 4.28
C TRP A 130 4.05 5.00 3.37
N GLN A 131 4.72 5.40 2.29
CA GLN A 131 5.28 4.47 1.28
C GLN A 131 6.38 3.58 1.84
N ARG A 132 7.09 3.99 2.88
CA ARG A 132 8.23 3.25 3.44
C ARG A 132 7.83 1.91 4.10
N HIS A 133 6.54 1.72 4.41
CA HIS A 133 6.08 0.58 5.21
C HIS A 133 4.90 -0.20 4.63
N LEU A 134 4.38 0.21 3.48
CA LEU A 134 3.36 -0.55 2.77
C LEU A 134 4.01 -1.64 1.92
N ASN A 135 4.03 -2.88 2.40
CA ASN A 135 4.30 -4.03 1.54
C ASN A 135 3.02 -4.43 0.79
N VAL A 136 2.45 -3.47 0.05
CA VAL A 136 1.18 -3.61 -0.65
C VAL A 136 1.43 -3.38 -2.13
N ILE A 137 0.91 -4.26 -2.98
CA ILE A 137 1.01 -4.13 -4.43
C ILE A 137 -0.22 -3.39 -4.91
N SER A 138 -0.04 -2.19 -5.47
CA SER A 138 -1.12 -1.46 -6.12
C SER A 138 -1.40 -2.06 -7.50
N VAL A 139 -2.66 -2.35 -7.79
CA VAL A 139 -3.09 -2.96 -9.05
C VAL A 139 -4.53 -2.59 -9.35
N THR A 140 -4.87 -2.33 -10.61
CA THR A 140 -6.29 -2.19 -10.99
C THR A 140 -6.94 -3.57 -11.16
N SER A 141 -8.25 -3.65 -10.95
CA SER A 141 -9.03 -4.86 -11.23
C SER A 141 -8.87 -5.35 -12.69
N ASP A 142 -8.74 -4.44 -13.65
CA ASP A 142 -8.47 -4.76 -15.05
C ASP A 142 -7.07 -5.37 -15.27
N GLU A 143 -6.02 -4.72 -14.76
CA GLU A 143 -4.65 -5.24 -14.83
C GLU A 143 -4.53 -6.60 -14.13
N LEU A 144 -5.17 -6.74 -12.96
CA LEU A 144 -5.18 -7.98 -12.20
C LEU A 144 -5.77 -9.11 -13.03
N GLN A 145 -6.96 -8.91 -13.62
CA GLN A 145 -7.61 -9.91 -14.46
C GLN A 145 -6.77 -10.23 -15.69
N CYS A 146 -6.29 -9.20 -16.40
CA CYS A 146 -5.48 -9.37 -17.61
C CYS A 146 -4.18 -10.13 -17.33
N ASP A 147 -3.52 -9.89 -16.21
CA ASP A 147 -2.30 -10.61 -15.82
C ASP A 147 -2.58 -12.11 -15.61
N TYR A 148 -3.67 -12.46 -14.93
CA TYR A 148 -4.08 -13.87 -14.77
C TYR A 148 -4.51 -14.50 -16.11
N GLU A 149 -5.27 -13.80 -16.94
CA GLU A 149 -5.67 -14.27 -18.28
C GLU A 149 -4.47 -14.52 -19.19
N ASN A 150 -3.45 -13.67 -19.11
CA ASN A 150 -2.22 -13.80 -19.90
C ASN A 150 -1.40 -15.00 -19.44
N ASN A 151 -1.24 -15.17 -18.13
CA ASN A 151 -0.48 -16.25 -17.53
C ASN A 151 -0.83 -16.41 -16.05
N GLU A 152 -1.65 -17.41 -15.75
CA GLU A 152 -2.10 -17.70 -14.39
C GLU A 152 -0.94 -17.95 -13.42
N VAL A 153 0.10 -18.69 -13.82
CA VAL A 153 1.25 -19.01 -12.96
C VAL A 153 2.05 -17.76 -12.64
N ALA A 154 2.23 -16.86 -13.61
CA ALA A 154 2.89 -15.58 -13.39
C ALA A 154 2.02 -14.66 -12.50
N GLY A 155 0.69 -14.67 -12.72
CA GLY A 155 -0.27 -13.98 -11.85
C GLY A 155 -0.18 -14.45 -10.41
N ASP A 156 -0.14 -15.77 -10.17
CA ASP A 156 0.03 -16.36 -8.84
C ASP A 156 1.34 -15.93 -8.19
N GLN A 157 2.47 -16.01 -8.91
CA GLN A 157 3.76 -15.53 -8.40
C GLN A 157 3.73 -14.03 -8.06
N LYS A 158 2.99 -13.25 -8.85
CA LYS A 158 2.90 -11.80 -8.68
C LYS A 158 1.97 -11.42 -7.52
N TYR A 159 0.85 -12.11 -7.32
CA TYR A 159 -0.25 -11.63 -6.47
C TYR A 159 -0.71 -12.58 -5.37
N ARG A 160 -0.65 -13.90 -5.58
CA ARG A 160 -1.22 -14.86 -4.65
C ARG A 160 -0.53 -14.82 -3.28
N GLY A 161 -1.34 -14.78 -2.23
CA GLY A 161 -0.90 -14.67 -0.84
C GLY A 161 -0.34 -13.30 -0.44
N LYS A 162 -0.29 -12.32 -1.35
CA LYS A 162 0.21 -10.97 -1.07
C LYS A 162 -0.93 -10.01 -0.80
N THR A 163 -0.63 -8.94 -0.07
CA THR A 163 -1.57 -7.83 0.16
C THR A 163 -1.59 -6.91 -1.05
N LEU A 164 -2.77 -6.69 -1.59
CA LEU A 164 -3.02 -5.90 -2.79
C LEU A 164 -3.89 -4.69 -2.43
N LEU A 165 -3.55 -3.54 -3.00
CA LEU A 165 -4.43 -2.38 -3.06
C LEU A 165 -5.10 -2.41 -4.43
N VAL A 166 -6.37 -2.81 -4.46
CA VAL A 166 -7.11 -3.07 -5.69
C VAL A 166 -8.07 -1.92 -5.96
N THR A 167 -7.87 -1.23 -7.08
CA THR A 167 -8.79 -0.19 -7.56
C THR A 167 -9.65 -0.73 -8.69
N GLY A 168 -10.96 -0.49 -8.65
CA GLY A 168 -11.86 -1.01 -9.67
C GLY A 168 -13.18 -0.26 -9.77
N ILE A 169 -13.99 -0.67 -10.74
CA ILE A 169 -15.37 -0.19 -10.91
C ILE A 169 -16.32 -1.32 -10.51
N ILE A 170 -17.30 -1.03 -9.67
CA ILE A 170 -18.27 -2.01 -9.19
C ILE A 170 -19.21 -2.42 -10.32
N MET A 171 -19.20 -3.69 -10.71
CA MET A 171 -20.18 -4.25 -11.65
C MET A 171 -21.42 -4.78 -10.92
N SER A 172 -21.20 -5.48 -9.80
CA SER A 172 -22.28 -5.94 -8.93
C SER A 172 -21.77 -6.20 -7.53
N ILE A 173 -22.71 -6.16 -6.58
CA ILE A 173 -22.49 -6.49 -5.17
C ILE A 173 -23.45 -7.64 -4.89
N ASN A 174 -22.92 -8.77 -4.47
CA ASN A 174 -23.68 -10.02 -4.38
C ASN A 174 -23.43 -10.69 -3.03
N ARG A 175 -24.37 -11.56 -2.65
CA ARG A 175 -24.20 -12.45 -1.51
C ARG A 175 -23.64 -13.78 -2.00
N GLY A 176 -22.55 -14.23 -1.39
CA GLY A 176 -21.96 -15.54 -1.68
C GLY A 176 -22.68 -16.67 -0.97
N ILE A 177 -22.08 -17.86 -1.02
CA ILE A 177 -22.53 -19.02 -0.24
C ILE A 177 -22.17 -18.75 1.24
N GLY A 178 -23.19 -18.62 2.11
CA GLY A 178 -23.03 -18.22 3.53
C GLY A 178 -23.53 -16.78 3.83
N GLU A 179 -22.90 -16.12 4.80
CA GLU A 179 -23.15 -14.69 5.13
C GLU A 179 -22.09 -13.73 4.52
N ASN A 180 -21.13 -14.28 3.79
CA ASN A 180 -20.07 -13.49 3.16
C ASN A 180 -20.54 -12.83 1.86
N HIS A 181 -20.25 -11.54 1.73
CA HIS A 181 -20.55 -10.74 0.55
C HIS A 181 -19.34 -10.65 -0.37
N TYR A 182 -19.58 -10.47 -1.66
CA TYR A 182 -18.51 -10.23 -2.63
C TYR A 182 -18.90 -9.16 -3.65
N VAL A 183 -17.89 -8.45 -4.13
CA VAL A 183 -18.02 -7.41 -5.15
C VAL A 183 -17.40 -7.93 -6.44
N CYS A 184 -18.17 -7.97 -7.53
CA CYS A 184 -17.63 -8.18 -8.87
C CYS A 184 -17.12 -6.84 -9.39
N LEU A 185 -15.85 -6.80 -9.77
CA LEU A 185 -15.20 -5.61 -10.32
C LEU A 185 -15.10 -5.72 -11.84
N ASN A 186 -15.22 -4.60 -12.54
CA ASN A 186 -14.98 -4.56 -13.97
C ASN A 186 -13.49 -4.81 -14.24
N GLY A 187 -13.18 -5.68 -15.20
CA GLY A 187 -11.80 -5.91 -15.61
C GLY A 187 -11.66 -7.16 -16.46
N GLY A 188 -10.57 -7.21 -17.23
CA GLY A 188 -10.27 -8.32 -18.12
C GLY A 188 -10.83 -8.14 -19.52
N ARG A 189 -10.53 -9.10 -20.39
CA ARG A 189 -10.96 -9.05 -21.79
C ARG A 189 -12.35 -9.64 -22.01
N ASN A 190 -12.83 -10.44 -21.05
CA ASN A 190 -14.11 -11.13 -21.15
C ASN A 190 -15.11 -10.57 -20.11
N MET A 191 -16.19 -9.98 -20.60
CA MET A 191 -17.25 -9.40 -19.76
C MET A 191 -17.96 -10.40 -18.83
N PHE A 192 -17.80 -11.72 -19.03
CA PHE A 192 -18.38 -12.76 -18.19
C PHE A 192 -17.39 -13.34 -17.17
N ILE A 193 -16.10 -13.02 -17.28
CA ILE A 193 -15.02 -13.52 -16.42
C ILE A 193 -14.37 -12.31 -15.75
N GLN A 194 -14.95 -11.92 -14.62
CA GLN A 194 -14.59 -10.69 -13.92
C GLN A 194 -13.90 -10.99 -12.59
N PRO A 195 -13.02 -10.10 -12.09
CA PRO A 195 -12.45 -10.22 -10.75
C PRO A 195 -13.51 -10.21 -9.65
N HIS A 196 -13.35 -11.12 -8.70
CA HIS A 196 -14.23 -11.22 -7.53
C HIS A 196 -13.48 -10.82 -6.26
N ALA A 197 -13.99 -9.81 -5.57
CA ALA A 197 -13.51 -9.35 -4.29
C ALA A 197 -14.40 -9.86 -3.15
N HIS A 198 -13.96 -10.94 -2.49
CA HIS A 198 -14.64 -11.48 -1.31
C HIS A 198 -14.33 -10.62 -0.09
N MET A 199 -15.38 -10.02 0.46
CA MET A 199 -15.29 -9.11 1.58
C MET A 199 -15.10 -9.89 2.87
N TYR A 200 -14.34 -9.29 3.78
CA TYR A 200 -14.30 -9.75 5.17
C TYR A 200 -15.64 -9.46 5.88
N GLU A 201 -15.97 -10.26 6.90
CA GLU A 201 -17.20 -10.09 7.69
C GLU A 201 -17.26 -8.73 8.41
N GLY A 202 -18.48 -8.19 8.61
CA GLY A 202 -18.68 -6.94 9.36
C GLY A 202 -18.59 -5.65 8.53
N HIS A 203 -18.72 -5.77 7.20
CA HIS A 203 -18.68 -4.64 6.26
C HIS A 203 -20.03 -4.40 5.54
N GLU A 204 -21.14 -4.92 6.08
CA GLU A 204 -22.47 -4.84 5.47
C GLU A 204 -22.93 -3.39 5.31
N ASN A 205 -22.74 -2.56 6.33
CA ASN A 205 -23.08 -1.13 6.26
C ASN A 205 -22.25 -0.40 5.20
N TYR A 206 -20.98 -0.77 5.02
CA TYR A 206 -20.15 -0.20 3.96
C TYR A 206 -20.70 -0.60 2.59
N LEU A 207 -20.96 -1.91 2.38
CA LEU A 207 -21.47 -2.45 1.12
C LEU A 207 -22.86 -1.91 0.76
N ALA A 208 -23.73 -1.71 1.76
CA ALA A 208 -25.08 -1.17 1.57
C ALA A 208 -25.10 0.27 1.01
N ASN A 209 -24.02 1.02 1.19
CA ASN A 209 -23.89 2.39 0.68
C ASN A 209 -23.21 2.47 -0.69
N LEU A 210 -22.78 1.34 -1.27
CA LEU A 210 -22.13 1.30 -2.57
C LEU A 210 -23.14 1.14 -3.71
N GLN A 211 -22.76 1.63 -4.89
CA GLN A 211 -23.57 1.55 -6.10
C GLN A 211 -22.81 0.91 -7.27
N LYS A 212 -23.54 0.26 -8.18
CA LYS A 212 -22.97 -0.19 -9.46
C LYS A 212 -22.45 1.00 -10.26
N GLY A 213 -21.34 0.82 -10.96
CA GLY A 213 -20.63 1.86 -11.70
C GLY A 213 -19.76 2.78 -10.83
N GLN A 214 -19.83 2.66 -9.50
CA GLN A 214 -18.99 3.43 -8.60
C GLN A 214 -17.54 2.90 -8.62
N ALA A 215 -16.57 3.81 -8.56
CA ALA A 215 -15.19 3.45 -8.28
C ALA A 215 -15.00 3.03 -6.82
N ILE A 216 -14.18 2.01 -6.60
CA ILE A 216 -13.86 1.47 -5.28
C ILE A 216 -12.37 1.16 -5.19
N THR A 217 -11.81 1.38 -4.01
CA THR A 217 -10.46 0.95 -3.65
C THR A 217 -10.58 0.04 -2.44
N LEU A 218 -10.04 -1.18 -2.54
CA LEU A 218 -10.06 -2.18 -1.49
C LEU A 218 -8.63 -2.64 -1.18
N VAL A 219 -8.42 -3.01 0.08
CA VAL A 219 -7.23 -3.76 0.47
C VAL A 219 -7.65 -5.22 0.56
N CYS A 220 -6.98 -6.08 -0.18
CA CYS A 220 -7.32 -7.50 -0.29
C CYS A 220 -6.08 -8.37 -0.20
N LYS A 221 -6.28 -9.68 0.00
CA LYS A 221 -5.28 -10.70 -0.26
C LYS A 221 -5.53 -11.32 -1.63
N GLY A 222 -4.48 -11.48 -2.44
CA GLY A 222 -4.60 -12.22 -3.69
C GLY A 222 -4.84 -13.71 -3.43
N ASP A 223 -5.89 -14.29 -4.00
CA ASP A 223 -6.28 -15.69 -3.78
C ASP A 223 -6.09 -16.60 -5.01
N GLY A 224 -5.50 -16.05 -6.07
CA GLY A 224 -5.24 -16.76 -7.32
C GLY A 224 -6.37 -16.58 -8.32
N MET A 225 -6.54 -17.57 -9.20
CA MET A 225 -7.60 -17.61 -10.21
C MET A 225 -8.54 -18.78 -9.95
N LEU A 226 -9.84 -18.57 -10.13
CA LEU A 226 -10.85 -19.61 -10.03
C LEU A 226 -11.83 -19.47 -11.19
N MET A 227 -12.01 -20.54 -11.97
CA MET A 227 -12.91 -20.58 -13.14
C MET A 227 -12.66 -19.43 -14.13
N GLY A 228 -11.39 -19.04 -14.28
CA GLY A 228 -10.94 -17.95 -15.16
C GLY A 228 -10.94 -16.56 -14.52
N SER A 229 -11.64 -16.36 -13.39
CA SER A 229 -11.70 -15.08 -12.69
C SER A 229 -10.58 -14.95 -11.66
N ALA A 230 -9.93 -13.79 -11.60
CA ALA A 230 -9.05 -13.45 -10.48
C ALA A 230 -9.89 -13.36 -9.20
N VAL A 231 -9.42 -13.99 -8.13
CA VAL A 231 -10.09 -14.02 -6.83
C VAL A 231 -9.25 -13.27 -5.81
N LEU A 232 -9.94 -12.43 -5.04
CA LEU A 232 -9.41 -11.70 -3.91
C LEU A 232 -10.19 -12.11 -2.67
N SER A 233 -9.49 -12.26 -1.54
CA SER A 233 -10.07 -12.66 -0.26
C SER A 233 -9.72 -11.68 0.86
N GLY A 234 -10.53 -11.69 1.91
CA GLY A 234 -10.34 -10.81 3.08
C GLY A 234 -10.33 -9.33 2.72
N CYS A 235 -11.15 -8.94 1.74
CA CYS A 235 -11.19 -7.56 1.27
C CYS A 235 -11.84 -6.64 2.31
N ALA A 236 -11.20 -5.50 2.55
CA ALA A 236 -11.68 -4.46 3.45
C ALA A 236 -11.52 -3.06 2.81
N PRO A 237 -12.32 -2.07 3.22
CA PRO A 237 -12.13 -0.68 2.84
C PRO A 237 -10.74 -0.17 3.24
N THR A 238 -10.15 0.71 2.43
CA THR A 238 -8.83 1.32 2.67
C THR A 238 -8.69 2.00 4.03
N ARG A 239 -9.78 2.57 4.55
CA ARG A 239 -9.83 3.28 5.84
C ARG A 239 -9.40 2.40 7.02
N ASN A 240 -9.83 1.14 7.03
CA ASN A 240 -9.52 0.20 8.09
C ASN A 240 -8.02 -0.13 8.14
N LEU A 241 -7.39 -0.26 6.97
CA LEU A 241 -5.94 -0.40 6.86
C LEU A 241 -5.23 0.88 7.33
N ALA A 242 -5.73 2.06 6.96
CA ALA A 242 -5.15 3.34 7.36
C ALA A 242 -5.03 3.45 8.89
N GLU A 243 -6.13 3.19 9.60
CA GLU A 243 -6.17 3.25 11.06
C GLU A 243 -5.20 2.27 11.71
N ALA A 244 -5.21 1.01 11.26
CA ALA A 244 -4.29 -0.01 11.77
C ALA A 244 -2.83 0.40 11.56
N LEU A 245 -2.48 0.87 10.35
CA LEU A 245 -1.12 1.29 10.04
C LEU A 245 -0.69 2.53 10.83
N ILE A 246 -1.57 3.51 11.01
CA ILE A 246 -1.29 4.70 11.81
C ILE A 246 -1.00 4.30 13.25
N ASP A 247 -1.87 3.50 13.85
CA ASP A 247 -1.72 3.05 15.24
C ASP A 247 -0.43 2.24 15.42
N ILE A 248 -0.09 1.36 14.47
CA ILE A 248 1.19 0.62 14.48
C ILE A 248 2.39 1.56 14.39
N ASN A 249 2.39 2.52 13.45
CA ASN A 249 3.53 3.41 13.25
C ASN A 249 3.73 4.38 14.41
N ILE A 250 2.64 4.78 15.08
CA ILE A 250 2.69 5.54 16.33
C ILE A 250 3.20 4.65 17.48
N ALA A 251 2.62 3.47 17.67
CA ALA A 251 2.99 2.56 18.77
C ALA A 251 4.43 2.04 18.67
N THR A 252 4.95 1.86 17.46
CA THR A 252 6.35 1.49 17.20
C THR A 252 7.32 2.67 17.26
N GLY A 253 6.83 3.88 17.53
CA GLY A 253 7.63 5.09 17.67
C GLY A 253 8.22 5.62 16.36
N LYS A 254 7.84 5.08 15.21
CA LYS A 254 8.39 5.50 13.90
C LYS A 254 7.96 6.92 13.54
N ILE A 255 6.69 7.24 13.72
CA ILE A 255 6.17 8.60 13.46
C ILE A 255 6.80 9.59 14.44
N THR A 256 6.87 9.25 15.73
CA THR A 256 7.46 10.14 16.74
C THR A 256 8.96 10.32 16.54
N ASP A 257 9.70 9.28 16.11
CA ASP A 257 11.12 9.38 15.75
C ASP A 257 11.35 10.29 14.53
N GLN A 258 10.58 10.12 13.44
CA GLN A 258 10.66 11.01 12.27
C GLN A 258 10.35 12.46 12.65
N PHE A 259 9.37 12.67 13.52
CA PHE A 259 9.01 13.99 14.04
C PHE A 259 10.17 14.61 14.82
N SER A 260 10.75 13.88 15.77
CA SER A 260 11.86 14.37 16.59
C SER A 260 13.15 14.59 15.78
N LYS A 261 13.34 13.87 14.68
CA LYS A 261 14.45 14.07 13.73
C LYS A 261 14.30 15.29 12.83
N GLY A 262 13.21 16.06 12.94
CA GLY A 262 13.06 17.29 12.18
C GLY A 262 12.33 17.15 10.84
N HIS A 263 11.52 16.10 10.63
CA HIS A 263 10.75 15.96 9.40
C HIS A 263 9.70 17.08 9.28
N VAL A 264 10.04 18.16 8.59
CA VAL A 264 9.28 19.43 8.55
C VAL A 264 7.80 19.22 8.24
N THR A 265 7.45 18.45 7.20
CA THR A 265 6.05 18.23 6.83
C THR A 265 5.25 17.55 7.95
N LEU A 266 5.86 16.59 8.64
CA LEU A 266 5.21 15.88 9.74
C LEU A 266 5.08 16.79 10.97
N GLN A 267 6.09 17.61 11.23
CA GLN A 267 6.04 18.61 12.30
C GLN A 267 4.92 19.63 12.09
N MET A 268 4.80 20.14 10.85
CA MET A 268 3.70 21.00 10.44
C MET A 268 2.36 20.29 10.60
N PHE A 269 2.26 19.03 10.17
CA PHE A 269 1.04 18.24 10.25
C PHE A 269 0.53 18.05 11.69
N VAL A 270 1.43 17.68 12.60
CA VAL A 270 1.09 17.54 14.03
C VAL A 270 0.73 18.90 14.63
N ALA A 271 1.48 19.97 14.33
CA ALA A 271 1.15 21.31 14.81
C ALA A 271 -0.22 21.79 14.32
N SER A 272 -0.56 21.55 13.06
CA SER A 272 -1.89 21.84 12.49
C SER A 272 -2.99 21.08 13.21
N SER A 273 -2.76 19.81 13.60
CA SER A 273 -3.77 19.04 14.35
C SER A 273 -4.12 19.67 15.71
N LEU A 274 -3.14 20.27 16.40
CA LEU A 274 -3.35 20.99 17.65
C LEU A 274 -4.18 22.25 17.43
N VAL A 275 -3.87 23.03 16.39
CA VAL A 275 -4.63 24.24 16.03
C VAL A 275 -6.07 23.90 15.71
N ILE A 276 -6.29 22.86 14.89
CA ILE A 276 -7.62 22.42 14.48
C ILE A 276 -8.42 21.91 15.69
N ALA A 277 -7.81 21.10 16.55
CA ALA A 277 -8.47 20.62 17.78
C ALA A 277 -8.89 21.77 18.72
N SER A 278 -8.10 22.85 18.79
CA SER A 278 -8.46 24.04 19.56
C SER A 278 -9.56 24.89 18.90
N SER A 279 -9.75 24.76 17.59
CA SER A 279 -10.70 25.55 16.79
C SER A 279 -12.06 24.86 16.59
N LEU A 280 -12.13 23.56 16.86
CA LEU A 280 -13.36 22.77 16.78
C LEU A 280 -14.26 23.04 17.99
N GLN A 281 -15.57 23.04 17.74
CA GLN A 281 -16.57 23.17 18.80
C GLN A 281 -16.65 21.87 19.61
N ASN A 282 -17.10 21.97 20.87
CA ASN A 282 -17.30 20.79 21.73
C ASN A 282 -18.29 19.77 21.14
N SER A 283 -19.25 20.23 20.34
CA SER A 283 -20.24 19.43 19.63
C SER A 283 -19.78 18.95 18.24
N SER A 284 -18.47 19.04 17.95
CA SER A 284 -17.92 18.58 16.68
C SER A 284 -18.17 17.08 16.48
N SER A 285 -18.51 16.71 15.26
CA SER A 285 -18.63 15.29 14.86
C SER A 285 -17.32 14.51 15.00
N CYS A 286 -16.17 15.20 15.06
CA CYS A 286 -14.89 14.58 15.36
C CYS A 286 -14.80 14.00 16.78
N TYR A 287 -15.67 14.39 17.72
CA TYR A 287 -15.61 13.88 19.10
C TYR A 287 -16.67 12.83 19.42
N GLU A 288 -17.54 12.50 18.46
CA GLU A 288 -18.65 11.55 18.63
C GLU A 288 -18.26 10.09 18.35
N THR A 289 -17.16 9.63 18.96
CA THR A 289 -16.70 8.22 19.12
C THR A 289 -16.64 7.28 17.91
N ASP A 290 -15.48 6.60 17.80
CA ASP A 290 -15.10 5.46 16.93
C ASP A 290 -14.98 5.76 15.43
N PHE A 291 -13.87 6.43 15.08
CA PHE A 291 -13.45 6.81 13.72
C PHE A 291 -13.53 5.68 12.68
N GLY A 292 -13.34 4.43 13.11
CA GLY A 292 -13.25 3.26 12.23
C GLY A 292 -14.56 2.54 11.94
N LYS A 293 -15.67 2.89 12.59
CA LYS A 293 -16.93 2.12 12.49
C LYS A 293 -18.04 2.82 11.71
N ASP A 294 -18.07 4.15 11.69
CA ASP A 294 -19.12 4.92 11.05
C ASP A 294 -18.56 5.86 9.97
N VAL A 295 -18.79 5.48 8.70
CA VAL A 295 -18.31 6.23 7.55
C VAL A 295 -18.90 7.63 7.48
N ASN A 296 -20.17 7.79 7.89
CA ASN A 296 -20.87 9.06 7.83
C ASN A 296 -20.33 10.05 8.86
N LYS A 297 -20.05 9.59 10.08
CA LYS A 297 -19.45 10.43 11.12
C LYS A 297 -18.05 10.90 10.74
N TYR A 298 -17.23 9.99 10.22
CA TYR A 298 -15.90 10.36 9.71
C TYR A 298 -16.01 11.43 8.63
N ASN A 299 -16.89 11.25 7.64
CA ASN A 299 -17.04 12.21 6.54
C ASN A 299 -17.49 13.59 7.05
N LYS A 300 -18.31 13.65 8.10
CA LYS A 300 -18.67 14.92 8.76
C LYS A 300 -17.46 15.53 9.46
N CYS A 301 -16.68 14.74 10.20
CA CYS A 301 -15.48 15.22 10.87
C CYS A 301 -14.46 15.78 9.88
N THR A 302 -14.17 15.07 8.78
CA THR A 302 -13.23 15.55 7.76
C THR A 302 -13.70 16.81 7.06
N ALA A 303 -15.02 16.98 6.87
CA ALA A 303 -15.59 18.22 6.37
C ALA A 303 -15.37 19.41 7.33
N GLU A 304 -15.53 19.20 8.64
CA GLU A 304 -15.25 20.22 9.65
C GLU A 304 -13.74 20.59 9.70
N ILE A 305 -12.86 19.59 9.64
CA ILE A 305 -11.40 19.78 9.58
C ILE A 305 -11.02 20.61 8.34
N ASN A 306 -11.51 20.22 7.16
CA ASN A 306 -11.22 20.93 5.91
C ASN A 306 -11.69 22.39 5.94
N LYS A 307 -12.85 22.65 6.56
CA LYS A 307 -13.37 24.01 6.74
C LYS A 307 -12.41 24.86 7.58
N ILE A 308 -11.82 24.31 8.64
CA ILE A 308 -10.84 25.02 9.47
C ILE A 308 -9.52 25.23 8.75
N LEU A 309 -9.03 24.22 8.01
CA LEU A 309 -7.76 24.32 7.28
C LEU A 309 -7.73 25.47 6.27
N ILE A 310 -8.88 25.82 5.69
CA ILE A 310 -9.04 26.90 4.70
C ILE A 310 -9.32 28.26 5.37
N ASP A 311 -9.75 28.26 6.63
CA ASP A 311 -10.08 29.46 7.40
C ASP A 311 -8.80 30.12 7.94
N LYS A 312 -8.37 31.20 7.27
CA LYS A 312 -7.15 31.96 7.61
C LYS A 312 -7.21 32.62 9.00
N GLU A 313 -8.40 32.93 9.52
CA GLU A 313 -8.53 33.51 10.86
C GLU A 313 -8.25 32.45 11.94
N LYS A 314 -8.71 31.22 11.71
CA LYS A 314 -8.46 30.10 12.61
C LYS A 314 -7.04 29.55 12.49
N MET A 315 -6.54 29.44 11.25
CA MET A 315 -5.17 29.01 10.93
C MET A 315 -4.19 30.19 10.89
N ASN A 316 -4.26 31.07 11.89
CA ASN A 316 -3.42 32.26 11.95
C ASN A 316 -2.03 31.98 12.56
N LYS A 317 -1.12 32.96 12.44
CA LYS A 317 0.27 32.85 12.93
C LYS A 317 0.38 32.68 14.45
N SER A 318 -0.53 33.24 15.25
CA SER A 318 -0.49 33.14 16.71
C SER A 318 -0.92 31.76 17.21
N SER A 319 -1.99 31.20 16.64
CA SER A 319 -2.45 29.83 16.90
C SER A 319 -1.36 28.82 16.53
N PHE A 320 -0.72 29.00 15.37
CA PHE A 320 0.36 28.13 14.95
C PHE A 320 1.57 28.23 15.88
N LYS A 321 1.96 29.46 16.28
CA LYS A 321 3.03 29.68 17.25
C LYS A 321 2.77 28.97 18.58
N LEU A 322 1.54 29.02 19.10
CA LEU A 322 1.18 28.33 20.33
C LEU A 322 1.34 26.80 20.19
N ALA A 323 0.94 26.23 19.06
CA ALA A 323 1.11 24.81 18.78
C ALA A 323 2.60 24.42 18.66
N THR A 324 3.41 25.23 17.99
CA THR A 324 4.85 24.98 17.85
C THR A 324 5.59 25.11 19.18
N ASP A 325 5.20 26.06 20.03
CA ASP A 325 5.78 26.25 21.35
C ASP A 325 5.50 25.02 22.25
N LYS A 326 4.25 24.50 22.23
CA LYS A 326 3.89 23.26 22.94
C LYS A 326 4.74 22.07 22.47
N LEU A 327 4.97 21.96 21.16
CA LEU A 327 5.72 20.88 20.53
C LEU A 327 7.25 21.09 20.53
N LYS A 328 7.74 22.21 21.08
CA LYS A 328 9.15 22.61 21.08
C LYS A 328 9.77 22.60 19.67
N LEU A 329 9.04 23.14 18.71
CA LEU A 329 9.47 23.24 17.31
C LEU A 329 10.11 24.60 17.04
N ASP A 330 11.26 24.59 16.37
CA ASP A 330 11.91 25.80 15.88
C ASP A 330 12.05 25.74 14.36
N PHE A 331 11.19 26.51 13.68
CA PHE A 331 11.18 26.61 12.22
C PHE A 331 12.05 27.75 11.68
N LYS A 332 12.71 28.55 12.53
CA LYS A 332 13.58 29.66 12.09
C LYS A 332 14.78 29.22 11.26
N LYS A 333 15.04 27.92 11.17
CA LYS A 333 16.11 27.33 10.36
C LYS A 333 15.73 27.18 8.88
N TYR A 334 14.47 27.42 8.51
CA TYR A 334 13.92 27.21 7.17
C TYR A 334 13.29 28.47 6.53
N GLU A 335 13.32 29.61 7.23
CA GLU A 335 13.04 30.97 6.69
C GLU A 335 14.33 31.60 6.14
#